data_AF-A0A2X3HFY2-F1
#
_entry.id   AF-A0A2X3HFY2-F1
#
_cell.length_a   1.000
_cell.length_b   1.000
_cell.length_c   1.000
_cell.angle_alpha   90.00
_cell.angle_beta   90.00
_cell.angle_gamma   90.00
#
_symmetry.space_group_name_H-M   'P 1'
#
loop_
_entity.id
_entity.type
_entity.pdbx_description
1 polymer ?
#
loop_
_entity_poly.entity_id
_entity_poly.type
_entity_poly.pdbx_seq_one_letter_code
_entity_poly.pdbx_strand_id
1 'polypeptide(L)' 'MLLIGGTEQSLAPFRATEATFLVNDITAWEKHLPSTGSTIINPVKAVPTGWNMLVRHPDGMIAEYVEHHDKNPADEIF' A
#
# COMPACT_ATOMS: atom_id res chain seq x y z
N MET A 1 5.51 9.41 -8.74
CA MET A 1 5.30 8.53 -9.90
C MET A 1 6.25 7.34 -9.78
N LEU A 2 5.71 6.13 -9.58
CA LEU A 2 6.48 4.88 -9.48
C LEU A 2 6.44 4.15 -10.82
N LEU A 3 7.61 3.73 -11.32
CA LEU A 3 7.74 2.97 -12.56
C LEU A 3 8.45 1.65 -12.26
N ILE A 4 7.81 0.53 -12.58
CA ILE A 4 8.36 -0.82 -12.38
C ILE A 4 8.53 -1.47 -13.76
N GLY A 5 9.78 -1.76 -14.14
CA GLY A 5 10.13 -2.46 -15.37
C GLY A 5 10.65 -3.86 -15.08
N GLY A 6 10.25 -4.86 -15.89
CA GLY A 6 10.66 -6.24 -15.71
C GLY A 6 10.06 -7.18 -16.77
N THR A 7 10.40 -8.47 -16.68
CA THR A 7 9.77 -9.51 -17.51
C THR A 7 8.34 -9.77 -17.04
N GLU A 8 7.49 -10.36 -17.89
CA GLU A 8 6.09 -10.64 -17.54
C GLU A 8 5.93 -11.45 -16.24
N GLN A 9 6.81 -12.43 -16.00
CA GLN A 9 6.81 -13.20 -14.75
C GLN A 9 7.16 -12.35 -13.53
N SER A 10 8.11 -11.42 -13.67
CA SER A 10 8.48 -10.51 -12.59
C SER A 10 7.43 -9.42 -12.36
N LEU A 11 6.66 -9.05 -13.39
CA LEU A 11 5.60 -8.04 -13.32
C LEU A 11 4.26 -8.59 -12.83
N ALA A 12 3.99 -9.89 -13.01
CA ALA A 12 2.75 -10.54 -12.59
C ALA A 12 2.27 -10.19 -11.16
N PRO A 13 3.13 -10.23 -10.11
CA PRO A 13 2.71 -9.84 -8.76
C PRO A 13 2.42 -8.33 -8.62
N PHE A 14 3.06 -7.47 -9.42
CA PHE A 14 2.82 -6.01 -9.41
C PHE A 14 1.62 -5.60 -10.27
N ARG A 15 1.22 -6.41 -11.25
CA ARG A 15 -0.02 -6.20 -12.03
C ARG A 15 -1.28 -6.44 -11.19
N ALA A 16 -1.18 -7.24 -10.13
CA ALA A 16 -2.28 -7.50 -9.21
C ALA A 16 -2.51 -6.34 -8.22
N THR A 17 -1.50 -5.49 -7.98
CA THR A 17 -1.64 -4.29 -7.17
C THR A 17 -2.12 -3.16 -8.07
N GLU A 18 -3.41 -2.85 -8.01
CA GLU A 18 -4.06 -1.89 -8.90
C GLU A 18 -3.77 -0.44 -8.50
N ALA A 19 -3.38 -0.20 -7.24
CA ALA A 19 -3.03 1.11 -6.72
C ALA A 19 -2.02 1.03 -5.56
N THR A 20 -1.20 2.09 -5.42
CA THR A 20 -0.37 2.35 -4.23
C THR A 20 -0.82 3.65 -3.58
N PHE A 21 -1.23 3.60 -2.31
CA PHE A 21 -1.60 4.75 -1.49
C PHE A 21 -0.46 5.12 -0.54
N LEU A 22 0.05 6.35 -0.63
CA LEU A 22 0.93 6.91 0.38
C LEU A 22 0.08 7.44 1.54
N VAL A 23 0.38 7.03 2.76
CA VAL A 23 -0.38 7.40 3.96
C VAL A 23 0.51 7.93 5.07
N ASN A 24 -0.09 8.75 5.93
CA ASN A 24 0.60 9.39 7.05
C ASN A 24 0.65 8.55 8.32
N ASP A 25 -0.19 7.52 8.47
CA ASP A 25 -0.15 6.58 9.61
C ASP A 25 -0.69 5.22 9.15
N ILE A 26 0.22 4.33 8.74
CA ILE A 26 -0.16 3.01 8.22
C ILE A 26 -0.81 2.13 9.29
N THR A 27 -0.47 2.34 10.57
CA THR A 27 -1.01 1.54 11.69
C THR A 27 -2.46 1.95 11.98
N ALA A 28 -2.81 3.22 11.83
CA ALA A 28 -4.19 3.69 11.90
C ALA A 28 -5.03 3.08 10.77
N TRP A 29 -4.51 3.03 9.55
CA TRP A 29 -5.19 2.41 8.41
C TRP A 29 -5.36 0.89 8.57
N GLU A 30 -4.34 0.17 9.05
CA GLU A 30 -4.44 -1.27 9.33
C GLU A 30 -5.58 -1.60 10.31
N LYS A 31 -5.78 -0.74 11.32
CA LYS A 31 -6.88 -0.88 12.29
C LYS A 31 -8.25 -0.49 11.69
N HIS A 32 -8.29 0.50 10.81
CA HIS A 32 -9.53 1.05 10.28
C HIS A 32 -10.11 0.23 9.12
N LEU A 33 -9.29 -0.23 8.18
CA LEU A 33 -9.73 -0.87 6.93
C LEU A 33 -10.63 -2.11 7.11
N PRO A 34 -10.42 -2.98 8.12
CA PRO A 34 -11.37 -4.06 8.39
C PRO A 34 -12.81 -3.59 8.67
N SER A 35 -12.97 -2.40 9.26
CA SER A 35 -14.31 -1.84 9.53
C SER A 35 -15.06 -1.40 8.27
N THR A 36 -14.36 -1.22 7.14
CA THR A 36 -14.95 -0.86 5.84
C THR A 36 -15.22 -2.09 4.96
N GLY A 37 -15.04 -3.31 5.48
CA GLY A 37 -15.16 -4.56 4.73
C GLY A 37 -13.92 -4.96 3.94
N SER A 38 -12.80 -4.26 4.13
CA SER A 38 -11.51 -4.62 3.50
C SER A 38 -10.84 -5.75 4.28
N THR A 39 -10.06 -6.57 3.57
CA THR A 39 -9.26 -7.67 4.17
C THR A 39 -7.78 -7.36 4.05
N ILE A 40 -7.07 -7.39 5.18
CA ILE A 40 -5.60 -7.29 5.19
C ILE A 40 -5.02 -8.61 4.66
N ILE A 41 -4.37 -8.57 3.49
CA ILE A 41 -3.70 -9.72 2.89
C ILE A 41 -2.32 -9.90 3.52
N ASN A 42 -1.55 -8.82 3.54
CA ASN A 42 -0.26 -8.75 4.21
C ASN A 42 -0.34 -7.62 5.25
N PRO A 43 -0.14 -7.92 6.54
CA PRO A 43 -0.14 -6.90 7.58
C PRO A 43 1.04 -5.94 7.43
N VAL A 44 1.01 -4.87 8.21
CA VAL A 44 2.08 -3.86 8.21
C VAL A 44 3.42 -4.52 8.47
N LYS A 45 4.38 -4.25 7.58
CA LYS A 45 5.77 -4.69 7.71
C LYS A 45 6.73 -3.58 7.36
N ALA A 46 7.90 -3.60 7.99
CA ALA A 46 8.98 -2.69 7.69
C ALA A 46 9.62 -3.02 6.33
N VAL A 47 9.97 -1.98 5.59
CA VAL A 47 10.71 -2.02 4.33
C VAL A 47 11.78 -0.91 4.36
N PRO A 48 12.82 -0.92 3.50
CA PRO A 48 13.91 0.05 3.59
C PRO A 48 13.48 1.53 3.55
N THR A 49 12.36 1.84 2.89
CA THR A 49 11.84 3.21 2.74
C THR A 49 10.80 3.58 3.79
N GLY A 50 10.40 2.67 4.68
CA GLY A 50 9.32 2.89 5.64
C GLY A 50 8.55 1.61 5.95
N TRP A 51 7.25 1.62 5.70
CA TRP A 51 6.34 0.50 5.94
C TRP A 51 5.41 0.29 4.76
N ASN A 52 4.99 -0.96 4.56
CA ASN A 52 3.88 -1.26 3.66
C ASN A 52 2.92 -2.31 4.22
N MET A 53 1.71 -2.33 3.67
CA MET A 53 0.73 -3.40 3.83
C MET A 53 -0.02 -3.62 2.52
N LEU A 54 -0.58 -4.82 2.33
CA LEU A 54 -1.37 -5.17 1.16
C LEU A 54 -2.81 -5.47 1.58
N VAL A 55 -3.76 -4.80 0.94
CA VAL A 55 -5.17 -4.82 1.33
C VAL A 55 -6.04 -5.17 0.13
N ARG A 56 -7.06 -6.01 0.36
CA ARG A 56 -8.16 -6.23 -0.58
C ARG A 56 -9.36 -5.38 -0.17
N HIS A 57 -9.82 -4.51 -1.04
CA HIS A 57 -11.03 -3.72 -0.84
C HIS A 57 -12.30 -4.54 -1.12
N PRO A 58 -13.48 -4.08 -0.66
CA PRO A 58 -14.75 -4.81 -0.83
C PRO A 58 -15.14 -5.06 -2.29
N ASP A 59 -14.71 -4.20 -3.21
CA ASP A 59 -14.90 -4.33 -4.66
C ASP A 59 -13.96 -5.35 -5.31
N GLY A 60 -13.03 -5.92 -4.54
CA GLY A 60 -12.05 -6.90 -4.98
C GLY A 60 -10.70 -6.31 -5.37
N MET A 61 -10.56 -4.98 -5.45
CA MET A 61 -9.31 -4.29 -5.75
C MET A 61 -8.25 -4.64 -4.71
N ILE A 62 -7.02 -4.92 -5.17
CA ILE A 62 -5.87 -5.09 -4.29
C ILE A 62 -5.01 -3.84 -4.36
N ALA A 63 -4.80 -3.19 -3.22
CA ALA A 63 -4.01 -1.98 -3.10
C ALA A 63 -2.88 -2.14 -2.07
N GLU A 64 -1.75 -1.50 -2.36
CA GLU A 64 -0.65 -1.36 -1.43
C GLU A 64 -0.79 -0.03 -0.68
N TYR A 65 -0.63 -0.05 0.64
CA TYR A 65 -0.52 1.13 1.46
C TYR A 65 0.93 1.27 1.89
N VAL A 66 1.50 2.47 1.76
CA VAL A 66 2.90 2.76 2.06
C VAL A 66 2.97 3.96 2.99
N GLU A 67 3.82 3.92 4.00
CA GLU A 67 4.25 5.08 4.78
C GLU A 67 5.76 5.19 4.67
N HIS A 68 6.28 6.36 4.30
CA HIS A 68 7.73 6.61 4.23
C HIS A 68 8.30 7.05 5.58
N HIS A 69 9.55 6.66 5.87
CA HIS A 69 10.29 7.18 7.04
C HIS A 69 10.46 8.71 6.97
N ASP A 70 10.89 9.19 5.80
CA ASP A 70 11.09 10.61 5.53
C ASP A 70 9.90 11.13 4.74
N LYS A 71 8.98 11.81 5.43
CA LYS A 71 7.82 12.45 4.80
C LYS A 71 8.26 13.74 4.13
N ASN A 72 7.95 13.92 2.85
CA ASN A 72 8.11 15.23 2.24
C ASN A 72 7.05 16.15 2.86
N PRO A 73 7.35 17.40 3.25
CA PRO A 73 6.34 18.35 3.72
C PRO A 73 5.15 18.53 2.76
N ALA A 74 5.34 18.25 1.46
CA ALA A 74 4.28 18.26 0.47
C ALA A 74 3.34 17.01 0.51
N ASP A 75 3.69 15.97 1.26
CA ASP A 75 2.90 14.74 1.40
C ASP A 75 1.78 14.87 2.47
N GLU A 76 1.75 15.96 3.24
CA GLU A 76 0.74 16.21 4.30
C GLU A 76 -0.63 16.68 3.76
N ILE A 77 -0.85 16.68 2.44
CA ILE A 77 -2.00 17.38 1.83
C ILE A 77 -3.30 16.54 1.86
N PHE A 78 -3.28 15.27 2.28
CA PHE A 78 -4.48 14.41 2.31
C PHE A 78 -4.58 13.51 3.55
#